data_AF-A0A1W6AJ41-F1
#
_entry.id   AF-A0A1W6AJ41-F1
#
_cell.length_a   1.000
_cell.length_b   1.000
_cell.length_c   1.000
_cell.angle_alpha   90.00
_cell.angle_beta   90.00
_cell.angle_gamma   90.00
#
_symmetry.space_group_name_H-M   'P 1'
#
loop_
_entity.id
_entity.type
_entity.pdbx_description
1 polymer ?
#
loop_
_entity_poly.entity_id
_entity_poly.type
_entity_poly.pdbx_seq_one_letter_code
_entity_poly.pdbx_strand_id
1 'polypeptide(L)'
;MAKRRKMALGADNMPDDVYQILNEKSNSRQLTSFVVELVQNEQRYEQLMKKLDSVEKRLNLLDTVENKLDLLLSNGFVSTPKQLELKGEEPRLQEGKILSIKEVVGGMDKEDSEEMDF
;
A
#
# COMPACT_ATOMS: atom_id res chain seq x y z
N MET A 1 2.32 24.93 32.41
CA MET A 1 0.91 25.14 32.01
C MET A 1 0.89 26.00 30.75
N ALA A 2 0.56 25.43 29.58
CA ALA A 2 0.51 26.20 28.33
C ALA A 2 -0.69 27.18 28.37
N LYS A 3 -0.43 28.46 28.15
CA LYS A 3 -1.46 29.52 28.13
C LYS A 3 -2.41 29.26 26.95
N ARG A 4 -3.65 28.85 27.23
CA ARG A 4 -4.69 28.66 26.21
C ARG A 4 -5.00 30.02 25.56
N ARG A 5 -4.78 30.14 24.24
CA ARG A 5 -5.13 31.34 23.49
C ARG A 5 -6.66 31.43 23.38
N LYS A 6 -7.22 32.60 23.64
CA LYS A 6 -8.64 32.87 23.37
C LYS A 6 -8.80 33.23 21.90
N MET A 7 -9.76 32.60 21.24
CA MET A 7 -10.13 32.88 19.86
C MET A 7 -11.48 33.62 19.87
N ALA A 8 -11.60 34.68 19.06
CA ALA A 8 -12.85 35.38 18.81
C ALA A 8 -13.23 35.14 17.34
N LEU A 9 -14.46 34.71 17.11
CA LEU A 9 -15.00 34.53 15.78
C LEU A 9 -15.80 35.79 15.42
N GLY A 10 -15.39 36.47 14.36
CA GLY A 10 -16.18 37.55 13.76
C GLY A 10 -17.37 36.96 13.02
N ALA A 11 -18.56 37.52 13.23
CA ALA A 11 -19.81 37.01 12.66
C ALA A 11 -20.15 37.60 11.28
N ASP A 12 -19.30 38.47 10.73
CA ASP A 12 -19.63 39.35 9.60
C ASP A 12 -20.09 38.62 8.33
N ASN A 13 -19.73 37.34 8.15
CA ASN A 13 -20.15 36.50 7.02
C ASN A 13 -20.83 35.18 7.46
N MET A 14 -21.38 35.11 8.67
CA MET A 14 -22.05 33.91 9.14
C MET A 14 -23.49 33.86 8.59
N PRO A 15 -23.90 32.77 7.91
CA PRO A 15 -25.30 32.60 7.51
C PRO A 15 -26.22 32.62 8.73
N ASP A 16 -27.40 33.23 8.60
CA ASP A 16 -28.36 33.43 9.70
C ASP A 16 -28.73 32.10 10.38
N ASP A 17 -28.92 31.04 9.59
CA ASP A 17 -29.24 29.69 10.08
C ASP A 17 -28.14 29.16 11.03
N VAL A 18 -26.88 29.35 10.66
CA VAL A 18 -25.72 28.93 11.46
C VAL A 18 -25.63 29.76 12.73
N TYR A 19 -25.85 31.08 12.62
CA TYR A 19 -25.87 31.98 13.76
C TYR A 19 -26.96 31.58 14.77
N GLN A 20 -28.17 31.28 14.30
CA GLN A 20 -29.27 30.89 15.16
C GLN A 20 -28.95 29.62 15.96
N ILE A 21 -28.42 28.59 15.29
CA ILE A 21 -28.02 27.34 15.95
C ILE A 21 -26.94 27.60 17.01
N LEU A 22 -25.90 28.37 16.68
CA LEU A 22 -24.83 28.68 17.62
C LEU A 22 -25.32 29.54 18.78
N ASN A 23 -26.25 30.47 18.53
CA ASN A 23 -26.85 31.31 19.55
C ASN A 23 -27.72 30.50 20.53
N GLU A 24 -28.52 29.56 20.04
CA GLU A 24 -29.29 28.62 20.86
C GLU A 24 -28.37 27.78 21.76
N LYS A 25 -27.26 27.27 21.21
CA LYS A 25 -26.25 26.52 21.98
C LYS A 25 -25.45 27.40 22.94
N SER A 26 -25.29 28.69 22.64
CA SER A 26 -24.72 29.68 23.55
C SER A 26 -25.63 29.89 24.76
N ASN A 27 -26.94 30.05 24.51
CA ASN A 27 -27.94 30.22 25.55
C ASN A 27 -28.02 29.00 26.48
N SER A 28 -27.82 27.78 25.95
CA SER A 28 -27.72 26.56 26.76
C SER A 28 -26.35 26.33 27.42
N ARG A 29 -25.39 27.27 27.27
CA ARG A 29 -24.00 27.17 27.75
C ARG A 29 -23.22 25.97 27.19
N GLN A 30 -23.64 25.44 26.04
CA GLN A 30 -23.04 24.26 25.39
C GLN A 30 -22.26 24.60 24.11
N LEU A 31 -22.22 25.87 23.70
CA LEU A 31 -21.56 26.31 22.46
C LEU A 31 -20.15 25.75 22.30
N THR A 32 -19.32 25.81 23.35
CA THR A 32 -17.95 25.30 23.28
C THR A 32 -17.89 23.79 23.05
N SER A 33 -18.75 23.00 23.70
CA SER A 33 -18.80 21.55 23.49
C SER A 33 -19.25 21.22 22.06
N PHE A 34 -20.28 21.92 21.61
CA PHE A 34 -20.85 21.75 20.28
C PHE A 34 -19.83 22.07 19.16
N VAL A 35 -19.09 23.18 19.30
CA VAL A 35 -18.03 23.54 18.33
C VAL A 35 -16.90 22.50 18.34
N VAL A 36 -16.50 21.99 19.51
CA VAL A 36 -15.49 20.92 19.61
C VAL A 36 -15.97 19.64 18.92
N GLU A 37 -17.22 19.25 19.15
CA GLU A 37 -17.83 18.07 18.51
C GLU A 37 -17.93 18.23 16.99
N LEU A 38 -18.31 19.40 16.49
CA LEU A 38 -18.34 19.70 15.05
C LEU A 38 -16.97 19.47 14.40
N VAL A 39 -15.90 20.04 14.97
CA VAL A 39 -14.54 19.89 14.44
C VAL A 39 -14.06 18.43 14.53
N GLN A 40 -14.36 17.73 15.62
CA GLN A 40 -14.01 16.31 15.76
C GLN A 40 -14.78 15.44 14.75
N ASN A 41 -16.05 15.75 14.50
CA ASN A 41 -16.87 15.02 13.54
C ASN A 41 -16.40 15.25 12.11
N GLU A 42 -16.03 16.48 11.73
CA GLU A 42 -15.43 16.78 10.42
C GLU A 42 -14.21 15.90 10.16
N GLN A 43 -13.28 15.80 11.12
CA GLN A 43 -12.12 14.93 11.01
C GLN A 43 -12.47 13.44 10.88
N ARG A 44 -13.51 12.98 11.60
CA ARG A 44 -14.00 11.60 11.50
C ARG A 44 -14.62 11.31 10.14
N TYR A 45 -15.39 12.25 9.59
CA TYR A 45 -15.99 12.11 8.26
C TYR A 45 -14.93 12.06 7.16
N GLU A 46 -13.91 12.91 7.24
CA GLU A 46 -12.75 12.84 6.33
C GLU A 46 -12.05 11.48 6.35
N GLN A 47 -11.85 10.91 7.54
CA GLN A 47 -11.29 9.56 7.67
C GLN A 47 -12.22 8.48 7.12
N LEU A 48 -13.52 8.64 7.30
CA LEU A 48 -14.52 7.71 6.79
C LEU A 48 -14.56 7.74 5.26
N MET A 49 -14.52 8.93 4.65
CA MET A 49 -14.45 9.09 3.19
C MET A 49 -13.21 8.41 2.61
N LYS A 50 -12.03 8.61 3.22
CA LYS A 50 -10.81 7.90 2.79
C LYS A 50 -10.92 6.38 2.88
N LYS A 51 -11.61 5.87 3.90
CA LYS A 51 -11.88 4.43 4.02
C LYS A 51 -12.84 3.95 2.94
N LEU A 52 -13.90 4.70 2.66
CA LEU A 52 -14.85 4.40 1.59
C LEU A 52 -14.14 4.38 0.22
N ASP A 53 -13.33 5.38 -0.10
CA ASP A 53 -12.51 5.41 -1.32
C ASP A 53 -11.59 4.19 -1.41
N SER A 54 -10.99 3.76 -0.29
CA SER A 54 -10.14 2.57 -0.26
C SER A 54 -10.93 1.29 -0.53
N VAL A 55 -12.17 1.22 -0.04
CA VAL A 55 -13.06 0.07 -0.24
C VAL A 55 -13.53 0.03 -1.69
N GLU A 56 -13.94 1.16 -2.26
CA GLU A 56 -14.30 1.28 -3.67
C GLU A 56 -13.15 0.82 -4.58
N LYS A 57 -11.93 1.30 -4.32
CA LYS A 57 -10.73 0.84 -5.07
C LYS A 57 -10.54 -0.67 -4.97
N ARG A 58 -10.77 -1.26 -3.79
CA ARG A 58 -10.64 -2.72 -3.60
C ARG A 58 -11.74 -3.50 -4.30
N LEU A 59 -12.96 -2.97 -4.35
CA LEU A 59 -14.06 -3.58 -5.10
C LEU A 59 -13.79 -3.54 -6.60
N ASN A 60 -13.35 -2.39 -7.13
CA ASN A 60 -12.93 -2.27 -8.52
C ASN A 60 -11.80 -3.26 -8.87
N LEU A 61 -10.85 -3.46 -7.96
CA LEU A 61 -9.81 -4.48 -8.14
C LEU A 61 -10.39 -5.90 -8.13
N LEU A 62 -11.37 -6.19 -7.27
CA LEU A 62 -12.05 -7.48 -7.22
C LEU A 62 -12.76 -7.78 -8.55
N ASP A 63 -13.49 -6.80 -9.09
CA ASP A 63 -14.16 -6.91 -10.39
C ASP A 63 -13.14 -7.22 -11.49
N THR A 64 -11.95 -6.60 -11.46
CA THR A 64 -10.90 -6.93 -12.44
C THR A 64 -10.30 -8.32 -12.26
N VAL A 65 -10.27 -8.84 -11.04
CA VAL A 65 -9.78 -10.20 -10.75
C VAL A 65 -10.82 -11.22 -11.20
N GLU A 66 -12.09 -10.99 -10.90
CA GLU A 66 -13.20 -11.84 -11.35
C GLU A 66 -13.23 -11.92 -12.88
N ASN A 67 -13.17 -10.78 -13.57
CA ASN A 67 -13.10 -10.74 -15.03
C ASN A 67 -11.86 -11.49 -15.60
N LYS A 68 -10.70 -11.41 -14.92
CA LYS A 68 -9.50 -12.15 -15.34
C LYS A 68 -9.64 -13.65 -15.09
N LEU A 69 -10.26 -14.06 -13.98
CA LEU A 69 -10.51 -15.46 -13.68
C LEU A 69 -11.53 -16.05 -14.64
N ASP A 70 -12.60 -15.33 -14.95
CA ASP A 70 -13.57 -15.72 -15.98
C ASP A 70 -12.90 -15.86 -17.34
N LEU A 71 -11.99 -14.96 -17.72
CA LEU A 71 -11.20 -15.10 -18.95
C LEU A 71 -10.31 -16.36 -18.95
N LEU A 72 -9.72 -16.70 -17.80
CA LEU A 72 -8.87 -17.90 -17.66
C LEU A 72 -9.69 -19.21 -17.61
N LEU A 73 -10.93 -19.15 -17.12
CA LEU A 73 -11.84 -20.28 -17.04
C LEU A 73 -12.63 -20.48 -18.36
N SER A 74 -13.00 -19.40 -19.03
CA SER A 74 -13.67 -19.42 -20.34
C SER A 74 -12.71 -19.81 -21.46
N ASN A 75 -11.46 -19.36 -21.38
CA ASN A 75 -10.39 -19.79 -22.27
C ASN A 75 -9.68 -20.97 -21.62
N GLY A 76 -10.39 -22.10 -21.51
CA GLY A 76 -9.86 -23.35 -20.97
C GLY A 76 -8.46 -23.63 -21.52
N PHE A 77 -7.49 -23.75 -20.61
CA PHE A 77 -6.06 -23.91 -20.90
C PHE A 77 -5.53 -22.87 -21.90
N VAL A 78 -5.02 -21.76 -21.37
CA VAL A 78 -3.95 -21.04 -22.08
C VAL A 78 -2.75 -22.00 -22.11
N SER A 79 -2.64 -22.75 -23.22
CA SER A 79 -1.34 -23.14 -23.76
C SER A 79 -0.44 -21.93 -23.54
N THR A 80 0.62 -22.11 -22.74
CA THR A 80 1.72 -21.16 -22.70
C THR A 80 1.97 -20.68 -24.12
N PRO A 81 2.09 -19.36 -24.37
CA PRO A 81 2.32 -18.88 -25.72
C PRO A 81 3.53 -19.67 -26.22
N LYS A 82 3.32 -20.45 -27.29
CA LYS A 82 4.36 -21.20 -27.97
C LYS A 82 5.43 -20.16 -28.21
N GLN A 83 6.47 -20.22 -27.39
CA GLN A 83 7.58 -19.30 -27.41
C GLN A 83 8.03 -19.35 -28.86
N LEU A 84 7.95 -18.20 -29.52
CA LEU A 84 8.33 -18.05 -30.91
C LEU A 84 9.63 -18.84 -31.06
N GLU A 85 9.61 -19.89 -31.89
CA GLU A 85 10.79 -20.69 -32.20
C GLU A 85 11.80 -19.73 -32.81
N LEU A 86 12.54 -19.03 -31.95
CA LEU A 86 13.87 -18.57 -32.23
C LEU A 86 14.56 -19.83 -32.72
N LYS A 87 14.94 -19.84 -33.99
CA LYS A 87 15.92 -20.76 -34.54
C LYS A 87 17.23 -20.54 -33.77
N GLY A 88 17.29 -21.02 -32.54
CA GLY A 88 18.49 -21.27 -31.78
C GLY A 88 18.50 -22.77 -31.61
N GLU A 89 19.52 -23.43 -32.17
CA GLU A 89 19.83 -24.82 -31.85
C GLU A 89 19.64 -25.05 -30.35
N GLU A 90 18.71 -25.94 -29.99
CA GLU A 90 18.69 -26.49 -28.63
C GLU A 90 20.09 -27.07 -28.39
N PRO A 91 20.83 -26.59 -27.37
CA PRO A 91 22.07 -27.25 -27.01
C PRO A 91 21.69 -28.63 -26.51
N ARG A 92 22.00 -29.67 -27.31
CA ARG A 92 21.87 -31.06 -26.88
C ARG A 92 22.66 -31.21 -25.59
N LEU A 93 21.96 -31.36 -24.48
CA LEU A 93 22.57 -31.66 -23.19
C LEU A 93 23.30 -33.00 -23.35
N GLN A 94 24.63 -32.97 -23.31
CA GLN A 94 25.46 -34.16 -23.26
C GLN A 94 25.78 -34.45 -21.80
N GLU A 95 25.48 -35.66 -21.36
CA GLU A 95 25.77 -36.12 -20.01
C GLU A 95 27.31 -36.21 -19.83
N GLY A 96 27.84 -35.49 -18.85
CA GLY A 96 29.27 -35.47 -18.56
C GLY A 96 29.74 -36.79 -17.92
N LYS A 97 30.94 -37.26 -18.29
CA LYS A 97 31.53 -38.47 -17.71
C LYS A 97 32.23 -38.14 -16.38
N ILE A 98 31.74 -38.71 -15.28
CA ILE A 98 32.39 -38.57 -13.97
C ILE A 98 33.70 -39.39 -13.98
N LEU A 99 34.84 -38.70 -13.87
CA LEU A 99 36.14 -39.33 -13.69
C LEU A 99 36.40 -39.51 -12.19
N SER A 100 36.60 -40.75 -11.76
CA SER A 100 37.02 -41.07 -10.39
C SER A 100 38.49 -40.73 -10.22
N ILE A 101 38.78 -39.52 -9.74
CA ILE A 101 40.13 -39.10 -9.38
C ILE A 101 40.45 -39.64 -7.97
N LYS A 102 41.59 -40.32 -7.83
CA LYS A 102 41.97 -41.02 -6.59
C LYS A 102 42.55 -40.13 -5.49
N GLU A 103 42.94 -38.90 -5.81
CA GLU A 103 43.57 -38.01 -4.85
C GLU A 103 43.27 -36.55 -5.21
N VAL A 104 42.76 -35.80 -4.24
CA VAL A 104 42.51 -34.36 -4.34
C VAL A 104 43.63 -33.68 -3.57
N VAL A 105 44.58 -33.07 -4.27
CA VAL A 105 45.62 -32.25 -3.64
C VAL A 105 45.03 -30.85 -3.42
N GLY A 106 44.61 -30.57 -2.19
CA GLY A 106 44.21 -29.24 -1.76
C GLY A 106 45.44 -28.46 -1.30
N GLY A 107 45.83 -27.44 -2.04
CA GLY A 107 46.76 -26.41 -1.58
C GLY A 107 46.00 -25.09 -1.47
N MET A 108 45.99 -24.48 -0.29
CA MET A 108 45.70 -23.04 -0.21
C MET A 108 46.94 -22.33 -0.71
N ASP A 109 46.78 -21.47 -1.72
CA ASP A 109 47.89 -20.63 -2.18
C ASP A 109 48.34 -19.75 -1.01
N LYS A 110 49.66 -19.63 -0.81
CA LYS A 110 50.21 -18.90 0.34
C LYS A 110 49.86 -17.41 0.35
N GLU A 111 49.35 -16.89 -0.77
CA GLU A 111 48.84 -15.53 -0.89
C GLU A 111 47.48 -15.35 -0.19
N ASP A 112 46.70 -16.42 0.00
CA ASP A 112 45.43 -16.40 0.76
C ASP A 112 45.65 -16.46 2.29
N SER A 113 46.91 -16.50 2.76
CA SER A 113 47.24 -16.55 4.19
C SER A 113 47.48 -15.19 4.84
N GLU A 114 47.22 -14.08 4.14
CA GLU A 114 47.31 -12.76 4.76
C GLU A 114 46.09 -12.52 5.67
N GLU A 115 46.29 -12.77 6.98
CA GLU A 115 45.36 -12.40 8.04
C GLU A 115 45.14 -10.87 8.02
N MET A 116 43.97 -10.44 7.52
CA MET A 116 43.52 -9.07 7.74
C MET A 116 42.97 -8.95 9.16
N ASP A 117 43.70 -8.25 10.04
CA ASP A 117 43.23 -7.84 11.36
C ASP A 117 42.07 -6.84 11.19
N PHE A 118 40.87 -7.19 11.70
CA PHE A 118 39.70 -6.33 11.76
C PHE A 118 39.55 -5.66 13.12
#